data_AF-A0A5K1D057-F1
#
_entry.id   AF-A0A5K1D057-F1
#
_cell.length_a   1.000
_cell.length_b   1.000
_cell.length_c   1.000
_cell.angle_alpha   90.00
_cell.angle_beta   90.00
_cell.angle_gamma   90.00
#
_symmetry.space_group_name_H-M   'P 1'
#
loop_
_entity.id
_entity.type
_entity.pdbx_description
1 polymer ?
#
loop_
_entity_poly.entity_id
_entity_poly.type
_entity_poly.pdbx_seq_one_letter_code
_entity_poly.pdbx_strand_id
1 'polypeptide(L)' 'GAATTCYVAVHPSLKGVTGKYFTDCNEITPSAFARDEALARKLWDFSNKLVKKLGQ' A
#
# COMPACT_ATOMS: atom_id res chain seq x y z
N GLY A 1 3.83 10.35 -13.71
CA GLY A 1 2.93 11.33 -13.08
C GLY A 1 3.04 11.24 -11.57
N ALA A 2 2.95 12.36 -10.87
CA ALA A 2 3.08 12.44 -9.40
C ALA A 2 1.82 13.00 -8.72
N ALA A 3 0.80 13.41 -9.49
CA ALA A 3 -0.38 14.10 -8.99
C ALA A 3 -1.08 13.34 -7.86
N THR A 4 -1.38 12.05 -8.06
CA THR A 4 -2.01 11.20 -7.03
C THR A 4 -1.14 11.10 -5.77
N THR A 5 0.18 10.94 -5.91
CA THR A 5 1.10 10.88 -4.77
C THR A 5 1.11 12.20 -4.00
N CYS A 6 1.21 13.34 -4.69
CA CYS A 6 1.16 14.66 -4.07
C CYS A 6 -0.19 14.89 -3.38
N TYR A 7 -1.30 14.56 -4.03
CA TYR A 7 -2.64 14.68 -3.46
C TYR A 7 -2.77 13.90 -2.15
N VAL A 8 -2.39 12.61 -2.15
CA VAL A 8 -2.46 11.74 -0.96
C VAL A 8 -1.52 12.22 0.15
N ALA A 9 -0.35 12.75 -0.20
CA ALA A 9 0.63 13.19 0.79
C ALA A 9 0.27 14.52 1.47
N VAL A 10 -0.37 15.46 0.78
CA VAL A 10 -0.48 16.85 1.26
C VAL A 10 -1.90 17.41 1.34
N HIS A 11 -2.90 16.79 0.73
CA HIS A 11 -4.23 17.41 0.66
C HIS A 11 -4.92 17.40 2.05
N PRO A 12 -5.41 18.55 2.57
CA PRO A 12 -5.95 18.64 3.92
C PRO A 12 -7.13 17.69 4.21
N SER A 13 -7.94 17.37 3.20
CA SER A 13 -9.07 16.44 3.34
C SER A 13 -8.64 15.00 3.64
N LEU A 14 -7.37 14.66 3.42
CA LEU A 14 -6.82 13.33 3.66
C LEU A 14 -6.03 13.24 4.96
N LYS A 15 -6.04 14.30 5.78
CA LYS A 15 -5.42 14.28 7.10
C LYS A 15 -6.03 13.16 7.97
N GLY A 16 -5.19 12.20 8.37
CA GLY A 16 -5.60 11.06 9.18
C GLY A 16 -6.24 9.90 8.42
N VAL A 17 -6.37 9.99 7.09
CA VAL A 17 -6.88 8.90 6.27
C VAL A 17 -5.78 7.86 6.04
N THR A 18 -6.05 6.60 6.35
CA THR A 18 -5.11 5.48 6.19
C THR A 18 -5.79 4.24 5.59
N GLY A 19 -5.02 3.33 4.98
CA GLY A 19 -5.54 2.04 4.49
C GLY A 19 -6.39 2.13 3.22
N LYS A 20 -6.32 3.25 2.50
CA LYS A 20 -7.04 3.51 1.24
C LYS A 20 -6.10 3.39 0.05
N TYR A 21 -6.67 3.15 -1.13
CA TYR A 21 -5.94 3.05 -2.39
C TYR A 21 -6.49 4.10 -3.37
N PHE A 22 -5.59 4.83 -4.03
CA PHE A 22 -5.96 5.96 -4.89
C PHE A 22 -5.38 5.83 -6.30
N THR A 23 -6.18 6.18 -7.30
CA THR A 23 -5.78 6.34 -8.71
C THR A 23 -6.40 7.62 -9.26
N ASP A 24 -5.65 8.39 -10.05
CA ASP A 24 -6.11 9.67 -10.59
C ASP A 24 -6.76 10.59 -9.52
N CYS A 25 -6.12 10.67 -8.34
CA CYS A 25 -6.62 11.41 -7.16
C CYS A 25 -7.97 10.94 -6.58
N ASN A 26 -8.50 9.78 -6.99
CA ASN A 26 -9.76 9.22 -6.50
C ASN A 26 -9.51 7.95 -5.69
N GLU A 27 -10.25 7.76 -4.58
CA GLU A 27 -10.25 6.49 -3.85
C GLU A 27 -10.92 5.42 -4.71
N ILE A 28 -10.26 4.29 -4.92
CA ILE A 28 -10.82 3.16 -5.67
C ILE A 28 -10.61 1.84 -4.92
N THR A 29 -11.50 0.89 -5.16
CA THR A 29 -11.36 -0.47 -4.64
C THR A 29 -10.24 -1.21 -5.37
N PRO A 30 -9.19 -1.68 -4.67
CA PRO A 30 -8.12 -2.44 -5.31
C PRO A 30 -8.57 -3.88 -5.60
N SER A 31 -7.70 -4.63 -6.30
CA SER A 31 -7.97 -6.01 -6.70
C SER A 31 -8.32 -6.92 -5.51
N ALA A 32 -8.96 -8.07 -5.78
CA ALA A 32 -9.29 -9.03 -4.73
C ALA A 32 -8.04 -9.52 -3.97
N PHE A 33 -6.94 -9.80 -4.68
CA PHE A 33 -5.69 -10.22 -4.06
C PHE A 33 -5.06 -9.13 -3.18
N ALA A 34 -5.16 -7.87 -3.58
CA ALA A 34 -4.66 -6.74 -2.78
C ALA A 34 -5.45 -6.55 -1.47
N ARG A 35 -6.64 -7.14 -1.36
CA ARG A 35 -7.50 -7.12 -0.17
C ARG A 35 -7.48 -8.43 0.63
N ASP A 36 -6.70 -9.42 0.19
CA ASP A 36 -6.56 -10.70 0.89
C ASP A 36 -5.53 -10.57 2.03
N GLU A 37 -6.02 -10.48 3.26
CA GLU A 37 -5.16 -10.36 4.43
C GLU A 37 -4.30 -11.61 4.69
N ALA A 38 -4.81 -12.80 4.38
CA ALA A 38 -4.06 -14.03 4.59
C ALA A 38 -2.87 -14.10 3.62
N LEU A 39 -3.08 -13.68 2.37
CA LEU A 39 -2.02 -13.54 1.39
C LEU A 39 -1.01 -12.45 1.80
N ALA A 40 -1.49 -11.30 2.28
CA ALA A 40 -0.63 -10.21 2.76
C ALA A 40 0.30 -10.67 3.90
N ARG A 41 -0.24 -11.41 4.89
CA ARG A 41 0.57 -12.00 5.98
C ARG A 41 1.62 -12.97 5.47
N LYS A 42 1.25 -13.90 4.57
CA LYS A 42 2.19 -14.86 3.97
C LYS A 42 3.33 -14.14 3.21
N LEU A 43 2.99 -13.09 2.45
CA LEU A 43 3.96 -12.31 1.70
C LEU A 43 4.92 -11.55 2.63
N TRP A 44 4.41 -10.97 3.71
CA TRP A 44 5.24 -10.29 4.72
C TRP A 44 6.27 -11.23 5.34
N ASP A 45 5.85 -12.42 5.76
CA ASP A 45 6.74 -13.42 6.35
C ASP A 45 7.81 -13.90 5.36
N PHE A 46 7.41 -14.12 4.10
CA PHE A 46 8.33 -14.51 3.04
C PHE A 46 9.40 -13.43 2.79
N SER A 47 8.97 -12.18 2.60
CA SER A 47 9.88 -11.06 2.30
C SER A 47 10.87 -10.79 3.44
N ASN A 48 10.41 -10.85 4.69
CA ASN A 48 11.30 -10.71 5.84
C ASN A 48 12.35 -11.84 5.92
N LYS A 49 11.95 -13.08 5.62
CA LYS A 49 12.90 -14.21 5.55
C LYS A 49 13.90 -14.02 4.41
N LEU A 50 13.46 -13.51 3.26
CA LEU A 50 14.31 -13.26 2.10
C LEU A 50 15.37 -12.19 2.40
N VAL A 51 14.96 -11.03 2.93
CA VAL A 51 15.89 -9.94 3.26
C VAL A 51 16.92 -10.37 4.31
N LYS A 52 16.50 -11.11 5.34
CA LYS A 52 17.43 -11.62 6.37
C LYS A 52 18.48 -12.57 5.81
N LYS A 53 18.14 -13.38 4.80
CA LYS A 53 19.10 -14.29 4.15
C LYS A 53 20.11 -13.57 3.28
N LEU A 54 19.77 -12.40 2.72
CA LEU A 54 20.65 -11.62 1.83
C LEU A 54 21.64 -10.74 2.60
N GLY A 55 21.36 -10.44 3.87
CA GLY A 55 22.25 -9.69 4.75
C GLY A 55 23.24 -10.55 5.55
N GLN A 56 23.27 -11.86 5.31
CA GLN A 56 24.25 -12.82 5.82
C GLN A 56 25.24 -13.17 4.73
#